data_AF-A0ABD0Y8Y5-F1
#
_entry.id   AF-A0ABD0Y8Y5-F1
#
_cell.length_a   1.000
_cell.length_b   1.000
_cell.length_c   1.000
_cell.angle_alpha   90.00
_cell.angle_beta   90.00
_cell.angle_gamma   90.00
#
_symmetry.space_group_name_H-M   'P 1'
#
loop_
_entity.id
_entity.type
_entity.pdbx_description
1 polymer ?
#
loop_
_entity_poly.entity_id
_entity_poly.type
_entity_poly.pdbx_seq_one_letter_code
_entity_poly.pdbx_strand_id
1 'polypeptide(L)'
;MIWRIILGLFWTICPCLAITSGLYVDNGFDQTVIQEVLSSQEKRKMEEQLLNLLGLEERPRPLPRGIMSGSAPKFLLDVYSSLSLQDEEEQPLADQPLLASEFNLSKPDINAITQSDVIMSFTSHSKQLHCFIPPAGNPILKKWVAQNGAG
;
A
#
# COMPACT_ATOMS: atom_id res chain seq x y z
N MET A 1 -8.91 61.16 -8.06
CA MET A 1 -8.14 60.20 -8.89
C MET A 1 -7.27 59.25 -8.08
N ILE A 2 -6.63 59.70 -7.00
CA ILE A 2 -5.64 58.93 -6.21
C ILE A 2 -6.23 57.65 -5.57
N TRP A 3 -7.48 57.68 -5.11
CA TRP A 3 -8.17 56.54 -4.48
C TRP A 3 -8.29 55.30 -5.40
N ARG A 4 -8.38 55.51 -6.72
CA ARG A 4 -8.48 54.41 -7.71
C ARG A 4 -7.13 53.72 -7.93
N ILE A 5 -6.03 54.46 -7.75
CA ILE A 5 -4.67 53.92 -7.86
C ILE A 5 -4.32 53.12 -6.60
N ILE A 6 -4.75 53.58 -5.42
CA ILE A 6 -4.56 52.87 -4.14
C ILE A 6 -5.35 51.55 -4.11
N LEU A 7 -6.63 51.57 -4.51
CA LEU A 7 -7.44 50.35 -4.62
C LEU A 7 -6.90 49.34 -5.64
N GLY A 8 -6.36 49.84 -6.76
CA GLY A 8 -5.74 49.00 -7.79
C GLY A 8 -4.44 48.36 -7.31
N LEU A 9 -3.56 49.13 -6.66
CA LEU A 9 -2.29 48.62 -6.13
C LEU A 9 -2.51 47.61 -4.99
N PHE A 10 -3.50 47.83 -4.13
CA PHE A 10 -3.88 46.91 -3.05
C PHE A 10 -4.37 45.56 -3.59
N TRP A 11 -5.11 45.58 -4.71
CA TRP A 11 -5.61 44.36 -5.38
C TRP A 11 -4.49 43.60 -6.13
N THR A 12 -3.44 44.30 -6.57
CA THR A 12 -2.33 43.69 -7.34
C THR A 12 -1.16 43.20 -6.49
N ILE A 13 -1.04 43.65 -5.23
CA ILE A 13 0.16 43.39 -4.40
C ILE A 13 0.09 42.08 -3.63
N CYS A 14 -1.04 41.37 -3.53
CA CYS A 14 -1.00 40.08 -2.84
C CYS A 14 -2.07 39.06 -3.21
N PRO A 15 -1.88 38.34 -4.33
CA PRO A 15 -2.25 36.93 -4.41
C PRO A 15 -0.99 36.03 -4.46
N CYS A 16 0.13 36.47 -3.91
CA CYS A 16 1.37 35.67 -3.88
C CYS A 16 1.64 35.02 -2.51
N LEU A 17 0.90 35.41 -1.46
CA LEU A 17 1.02 34.77 -0.15
C LEU A 17 0.08 33.57 -0.07
N ALA A 18 0.69 32.42 0.24
CA ALA A 18 0.06 31.25 0.82
C ALA A 18 -0.72 30.32 -0.13
N ILE A 19 0.01 29.60 -0.98
CA ILE A 19 -0.22 28.14 -1.01
C ILE A 19 0.52 27.61 0.22
N THR A 20 -0.10 27.74 1.39
CA THR A 20 0.41 27.16 2.63
C THR A 20 0.16 25.66 2.57
N SER A 21 1.22 24.91 2.26
CA SER A 21 1.24 23.47 2.54
C SER A 21 1.34 23.29 4.05
N GLY A 22 0.35 22.61 4.65
CA GLY A 22 0.34 22.29 6.08
C GLY A 22 0.42 20.80 6.32
N LEU A 23 0.66 20.42 7.58
CA LEU A 23 0.44 19.08 8.08
C LEU A 23 -1.06 18.85 8.20
N TYR A 24 -1.59 17.86 7.48
CA TYR A 24 -3.00 17.49 7.52
C TYR A 24 -3.17 16.24 8.38
N VAL A 25 -4.02 16.33 9.39
CA VAL A 25 -4.36 15.22 10.30
C VAL A 25 -5.83 14.88 10.10
N ASP A 26 -6.17 13.59 10.14
CA ASP A 26 -7.55 13.14 10.12
C ASP A 26 -8.17 13.26 11.51
N ASN A 27 -9.33 13.91 11.60
CA ASN A 27 -10.05 14.13 12.85
C ASN A 27 -10.91 12.91 13.29
N GLY A 28 -10.80 11.78 12.60
CA GLY A 28 -11.61 10.58 12.86
C GLY A 28 -13.05 10.66 12.31
N PHE A 29 -13.32 11.67 11.47
CA PHE A 29 -14.59 11.85 10.75
C PHE A 29 -14.38 11.81 9.23
N ASP A 30 -13.33 11.11 8.77
CA ASP A 30 -12.88 11.10 7.38
C ASP A 30 -12.60 12.52 6.84
N GLN A 31 -12.14 13.42 7.72
CA GLN A 31 -11.93 14.83 7.42
C GLN A 31 -10.52 15.24 7.81
N THR A 32 -9.75 15.68 6.82
CA THR A 32 -8.40 16.19 7.02
C THR A 32 -8.41 17.66 7.42
N VAL A 33 -7.84 17.99 8.58
CA VAL A 33 -7.68 19.37 9.07
C VAL A 33 -6.20 19.73 9.18
N ILE A 34 -5.90 20.99 8.88
CA ILE A 34 -4.55 21.54 8.98
C ILE A 34 -4.21 21.72 10.46
N GLN A 35 -3.22 20.98 10.94
CA GLN A 35 -2.71 21.09 12.31
C GLN A 35 -1.62 22.17 12.40
N GLU A 36 -0.71 22.20 11.43
CA GLU A 36 0.42 23.13 11.42
C GLU A 36 0.68 23.62 10.00
N VAL A 37 0.95 24.92 9.85
CA VAL A 37 1.31 25.53 8.55
C VAL A 37 2.82 25.50 8.42
N LEU A 38 3.32 24.83 7.38
CA LEU A 38 4.76 24.71 7.14
C LEU A 38 5.23 25.73 6.09
N SER A 39 6.38 26.34 6.36
CA SER A 39 7.09 27.16 5.39
C SER A 39 7.62 26.30 4.24
N SER A 40 7.80 26.91 3.06
CA SER A 40 8.37 26.21 1.89
C SER A 40 9.77 25.65 2.15
N GLN A 41 10.54 26.27 3.05
CA GLN A 41 11.86 25.80 3.45
C GLN A 41 11.78 24.54 4.32
N GLU A 42 10.83 24.49 5.26
CA GLU A 42 10.62 23.35 6.16
C GLU A 42 10.12 22.14 5.38
N LYS A 43 9.20 22.37 4.45
CA LYS A 43 8.72 21.35 3.52
C LYS A 43 9.88 20.69 2.76
N ARG A 44 10.81 21.47 2.21
CA ARG A 44 11.94 20.94 1.44
C ARG A 44 12.87 20.11 2.30
N LYS A 45 13.15 20.54 3.54
CA LYS A 45 13.97 19.77 4.50
C LYS A 45 13.32 18.44 4.86
N MET A 46 12.02 18.45 5.15
CA MET A 46 11.29 17.23 5.47
C MET A 46 11.24 16.28 4.28
N GLU A 47 11.06 16.80 3.06
CA GLU A 47 11.12 16.02 1.83
C GLU A 47 12.47 15.32 1.65
N GLU A 48 13.57 16.05 1.83
CA GLU A 48 14.93 15.49 1.76
C GLU A 48 15.15 14.41 2.84
N GLN A 49 14.64 14.62 4.06
CA GLN A 49 14.70 13.63 5.13
C GLN A 49 13.89 12.36 4.81
N LEU A 50 12.67 12.52 4.30
CA LEU A 50 11.81 11.40 3.90
C LEU A 50 12.44 10.60 2.76
N LEU A 51 13.01 11.27 1.77
CA LEU A 51 13.72 10.62 0.66
C LEU A 51 14.93 9.84 1.16
N ASN A 52 15.74 10.43 2.04
CA ASN A 52 16.88 9.76 2.65
C ASN A 52 16.46 8.54 3.49
N LEU A 53 15.36 8.64 4.25
CA LEU A 53 14.83 7.53 5.04
C LEU A 53 14.36 6.37 4.14
N LEU A 54 13.72 6.69 3.02
CA LEU A 54 13.26 5.71 2.03
C LEU A 54 14.37 5.18 1.12
N GLY A 55 15.59 5.74 1.21
CA GLY A 55 16.70 5.40 0.31
C GLY A 55 16.47 5.84 -1.14
N LEU A 56 15.62 6.86 -1.36
CA LEU A 56 15.32 7.42 -2.66
C LEU A 56 16.21 8.64 -2.92
N GLU A 57 16.91 8.66 -4.05
CA GLU A 57 17.77 9.80 -4.43
C GLU A 57 16.95 10.99 -4.95
N GLU A 58 15.84 10.73 -5.64
CA GLU A 58 14.98 11.76 -6.21
C GLU A 58 13.50 11.51 -5.92
N ARG A 59 12.73 12.61 -5.90
CA ARG A 59 11.26 12.55 -5.76
C ARG A 59 10.66 11.83 -6.98
N PRO A 60 9.81 10.80 -6.79
CA PRO A 60 9.12 10.18 -7.91
C PRO A 60 8.25 11.21 -8.64
N ARG A 61 8.37 11.23 -9.96
CA ARG A 61 7.59 12.15 -10.81
C ARG A 61 6.10 11.81 -10.69
N PRO A 62 5.24 12.80 -10.43
CA PRO A 62 3.80 12.54 -10.34
C PRO A 62 3.30 12.00 -11.68
N LEU A 63 2.55 10.91 -11.61
CA LEU A 63 1.95 10.28 -12.79
C LEU A 63 0.99 11.29 -13.47
N PRO A 64 0.89 11.29 -14.81
CA PRO A 64 -0.05 12.17 -15.51
C PRO A 64 -1.47 12.06 -14.94
N ARG A 65 -2.11 13.22 -14.72
CA ARG A 65 -3.49 13.31 -14.26
C ARG A 65 -4.38 12.52 -15.25
N GLY A 66 -4.90 11.38 -14.83
CA GLY A 66 -5.79 10.54 -15.65
C GLY A 66 -5.49 9.04 -15.64
N ILE A 67 -4.28 8.61 -15.27
CA ILE A 67 -3.97 7.16 -15.14
C ILE A 67 -4.57 6.58 -13.84
N MET A 68 -4.74 7.42 -12.81
CA MET A 68 -5.41 7.09 -11.56
C MET A 68 -6.38 8.22 -11.24
N SER A 69 -7.61 8.12 -11.74
CA SER A 69 -8.67 9.09 -11.41
C SER A 69 -9.24 8.76 -10.03
N GLY A 70 -8.69 9.39 -8.99
CA GLY A 70 -9.17 9.24 -7.61
C GLY A 70 -8.31 8.35 -6.74
N SER A 71 -8.70 8.30 -5.46
CA SER A 71 -8.05 7.63 -4.32
C SER A 71 -7.38 6.31 -4.69
N ALA A 72 -6.34 5.95 -3.92
CA ALA A 72 -5.64 4.68 -4.06
C ALA A 72 -6.62 3.50 -4.27
N PRO A 73 -6.31 2.52 -5.14
CA PRO A 73 -7.12 1.32 -5.31
C PRO A 73 -7.51 0.74 -3.95
N LYS A 74 -8.79 0.38 -3.75
CA LYS A 74 -9.31 -0.10 -2.45
C LYS A 74 -8.45 -1.19 -1.82
N PHE A 75 -7.93 -2.10 -2.64
CA PHE A 75 -6.99 -3.13 -2.20
C PHE A 75 -5.76 -2.55 -1.46
N LEU A 76 -5.12 -1.51 -1.99
CA LEU A 76 -3.96 -0.90 -1.34
C LEU A 76 -4.36 -0.17 -0.05
N LEU A 77 -5.58 0.35 0.02
CA LEU A 77 -6.10 0.97 1.22
C LEU A 77 -6.35 -0.08 2.31
N ASP A 78 -7.00 -1.19 1.98
CA ASP A 78 -7.32 -2.28 2.92
C ASP A 78 -6.04 -2.90 3.51
N VAL A 79 -5.02 -3.12 2.68
CA VAL A 79 -3.71 -3.61 3.14
C VAL A 79 -3.07 -2.60 4.11
N TYR A 80 -3.05 -1.31 3.77
CA TYR A 80 -2.47 -0.29 4.66
C TYR A 80 -3.22 -0.20 5.99
N SER A 81 -4.56 -0.21 5.95
CA SER A 81 -5.41 -0.21 7.14
C SER A 81 -5.15 -1.43 8.02
N SER A 82 -5.00 -2.63 7.45
CA SER A 82 -4.70 -3.83 8.23
C SER A 82 -3.37 -3.75 9.00
N LEU A 83 -2.34 -3.15 8.40
CA LEU A 83 -1.04 -2.97 9.04
C LEU A 83 -1.10 -1.91 10.14
N SER A 84 -1.73 -0.77 9.87
CA SER A 84 -1.88 0.29 10.88
C SER A 84 -2.70 -0.12 12.09
N LEU A 85 -3.65 -1.06 11.93
CA LEU A 85 -4.45 -1.59 13.03
C LEU A 85 -3.71 -2.66 13.83
N GLN A 86 -2.69 -3.29 13.26
CA GLN A 86 -1.88 -4.33 13.90
C GLN A 86 -0.75 -3.77 14.75
N ASP A 87 -0.25 -2.57 14.45
CA ASP A 87 0.81 -1.91 15.24
C ASP A 87 0.31 -1.41 16.63
N GLU A 88 -1.01 -1.25 16.82
CA GLU A 88 -1.64 -0.86 18.10
C GLU A 88 -1.89 -2.06 19.04
N GLU A 89 -1.89 -3.29 18.52
CA GLU A 89 -1.87 -4.51 19.33
C GLU A 89 -0.42 -5.02 19.40
N GLU A 90 0.22 -4.92 20.58
CA GLU A 90 1.55 -5.48 20.87
C GLU A 90 1.63 -6.98 20.51
N GLN A 91 1.81 -7.33 19.24
CA GLN A 91 2.22 -8.65 18.80
C GLN A 91 3.62 -8.56 18.22
N PRO A 92 4.61 -9.22 18.84
CA PRO A 92 5.98 -9.10 18.40
C PRO A 92 6.09 -9.67 16.99
N LEU A 93 6.55 -8.81 16.07
CA LEU A 93 7.05 -9.20 14.76
C LEU A 93 8.18 -10.23 14.95
N ALA A 94 7.82 -11.50 14.81
CA ALA A 94 8.76 -12.57 14.54
C ALA A 94 8.05 -13.61 13.66
N ASP A 95 8.37 -13.56 12.38
CA ASP A 95 8.36 -14.70 11.46
C ASP A 95 7.02 -15.30 11.02
N GLN A 96 5.88 -14.65 11.25
CA GLN A 96 4.61 -15.13 10.68
C GLN A 96 4.35 -14.42 9.34
N PRO A 97 4.37 -15.14 8.19
CA PRO A 97 3.98 -14.55 6.92
C PRO A 97 2.53 -14.09 7.06
N LEU A 98 2.24 -12.81 6.80
CA LEU A 98 0.88 -12.24 6.89
C LEU A 98 -0.16 -13.07 6.12
N LEU A 99 0.28 -13.77 5.06
CA LEU A 99 -0.56 -14.66 4.26
C LEU A 99 -0.92 -15.97 4.99
N ALA A 100 -0.13 -16.40 5.97
CA ALA A 100 -0.42 -17.60 6.75
C ALA A 100 -1.68 -17.43 7.62
N SER A 101 -1.92 -16.22 8.14
CA SER A 101 -3.12 -15.90 8.91
C SER A 101 -4.37 -15.91 8.01
N GLU A 102 -4.29 -15.28 6.84
CA GLU A 102 -5.39 -15.24 5.85
C GLU A 102 -5.78 -16.65 5.37
N PHE A 103 -4.80 -17.55 5.22
CA PHE A 103 -5.02 -18.92 4.75
C PHE A 103 -5.08 -19.99 5.86
N ASN A 104 -5.16 -19.61 7.15
CA ASN A 104 -5.14 -20.53 8.30
C ASN A 104 -4.02 -21.59 8.22
N LEU A 105 -2.82 -21.20 7.77
CA LEU A 105 -1.70 -22.12 7.62
C LEU A 105 -1.04 -22.40 8.97
N SER A 106 -0.86 -23.66 9.30
CA SER A 106 -0.15 -24.07 10.51
C SER A 106 1.37 -24.09 10.29
N LYS A 107 2.16 -24.06 11.37
CA LYS A 107 3.64 -24.17 11.32
C LYS A 107 4.16 -25.31 10.41
N PRO A 108 3.59 -26.53 10.42
CA PRO A 108 4.03 -27.57 9.50
C PRO A 108 3.70 -27.27 8.03
N ASP A 109 2.59 -26.59 7.74
CA ASP A 109 2.21 -26.19 6.37
C ASP A 109 3.22 -25.19 5.81
N ILE A 110 3.63 -24.21 6.62
CA ILE A 110 4.65 -23.22 6.26
C ILE A 110 5.97 -23.93 5.95
N ASN A 111 6.40 -24.88 6.79
CA ASN A 111 7.62 -25.65 6.56
C ASN A 111 7.52 -26.54 5.30
N ALA A 112 6.34 -27.10 5.01
CA ALA A 112 6.14 -27.87 3.77
C ALA A 112 6.22 -26.97 2.53
N ILE A 113 5.67 -25.75 2.59
CA ILE A 113 5.74 -24.77 1.51
C ILE A 113 7.19 -24.32 1.27
N THR A 114 7.97 -24.04 2.31
CA THR A 114 9.36 -23.60 2.16
C THR A 114 10.29 -24.68 1.63
N GLN A 115 10.00 -25.95 1.93
CA GLN A 115 10.75 -27.11 1.44
C GLN A 115 10.28 -27.61 0.05
N SER A 116 9.28 -26.98 -0.55
CA SER A 116 8.74 -27.38 -1.85
C SER A 116 9.48 -26.72 -3.00
N ASP A 117 10.00 -27.52 -3.93
CA ASP A 117 10.69 -27.05 -5.14
C ASP A 117 9.75 -26.57 -6.27
N VAL A 118 8.44 -26.55 -6.04
CA VAL A 118 7.41 -26.20 -7.04
C VAL A 118 6.36 -25.29 -6.44
N ILE A 119 6.11 -24.16 -7.10
CA ILE A 119 5.02 -23.22 -6.77
C ILE A 119 3.93 -23.36 -7.84
N MET A 120 2.70 -23.63 -7.43
CA MET A 120 1.54 -23.73 -8.33
C MET A 120 0.69 -22.47 -8.20
N SER A 121 0.57 -21.70 -9.28
CA SER A 121 -0.33 -20.54 -9.35
C SER A 121 -1.53 -20.87 -10.24
N PHE A 122 -2.72 -20.90 -9.65
CA PHE A 122 -3.96 -21.04 -10.41
C PHE A 122 -4.38 -19.66 -10.89
N THR A 123 -4.05 -19.35 -12.13
CA THR A 123 -4.66 -18.20 -12.81
C THR A 123 -6.06 -18.62 -13.27
N SER A 124 -7.07 -17.82 -12.93
CA SER A 124 -8.46 -18.06 -13.36
C SER A 124 -8.58 -17.82 -14.87
N HIS A 125 -8.22 -18.82 -15.67
CA HIS A 125 -8.42 -18.81 -17.11
C HIS A 125 -9.52 -19.80 -17.45
N SER A 126 -10.70 -19.27 -17.73
CA SER A 126 -11.68 -19.99 -18.52
C SER A 126 -11.02 -20.36 -19.85
N LYS A 127 -10.75 -21.66 -20.01
CA LYS A 127 -10.15 -22.34 -21.18
C LYS A 127 -8.62 -22.23 -21.27
N GLN A 128 -7.95 -23.27 -20.77
CA GLN A 128 -7.09 -24.18 -21.56
C GLN A 128 -6.52 -25.23 -20.58
N LEU A 129 -7.11 -26.43 -20.60
CA LEU A 129 -6.62 -27.59 -19.89
C LEU A 129 -5.31 -28.04 -20.54
N HIS A 130 -4.18 -27.59 -20.02
CA HIS A 130 -2.93 -28.34 -20.13
C HIS A 130 -2.76 -29.11 -18.83
N CYS A 131 -3.33 -30.31 -18.78
CA CYS A 131 -3.13 -31.23 -17.65
C CYS A 131 -1.64 -31.49 -17.50
N PHE A 132 -1.04 -30.95 -16.44
CA PHE A 132 0.22 -31.45 -15.93
C PHE A 132 -0.07 -32.81 -15.28
N ILE A 133 0.37 -33.88 -15.93
CA ILE A 133 0.33 -35.23 -15.35
C ILE A 133 1.40 -35.25 -14.26
N PRO A 134 1.05 -35.35 -12.96
CA PRO A 134 2.07 -35.52 -11.94
C PRO A 134 2.78 -36.87 -12.17
N PRO A 135 4.10 -36.96 -11.95
CA PRO A 135 4.82 -38.22 -12.08
C PRO A 135 4.19 -39.27 -11.16
N ALA A 136 3.93 -40.47 -11.71
CA ALA A 136 3.14 -41.56 -11.13
C ALA A 136 3.69 -42.20 -9.84
N GLY A 137 4.58 -41.52 -9.12
CA GLY A 137 5.28 -42.04 -7.95
C GLY A 137 5.16 -41.21 -6.67
N ASN A 138 4.40 -40.11 -6.64
CA ASN A 138 4.37 -39.27 -5.44
C ASN A 138 3.54 -39.92 -4.29
N PRO A 139 4.17 -40.30 -3.15
CA PRO A 139 3.48 -40.97 -2.04
C PRO A 139 2.48 -40.07 -1.31
N ILE A 140 2.64 -38.75 -1.40
CA ILE A 140 1.74 -37.76 -0.80
C ILE A 140 0.44 -37.67 -1.60
N LEU A 141 0.54 -37.70 -2.93
CA LEU A 141 -0.63 -37.75 -3.82
C LEU A 141 -1.44 -39.03 -3.63
N LYS A 142 -0.79 -40.18 -3.43
CA LYS A 142 -1.49 -41.44 -3.11
C LYS A 142 -2.25 -41.34 -1.79
N LYS A 143 -1.65 -40.73 -0.76
CA LYS A 143 -2.32 -40.50 0.54
C LYS A 143 -3.51 -39.53 0.40
N TRP A 144 -3.34 -38.45 -0.35
CA TRP A 144 -4.39 -37.45 -0.53
C TRP A 144 -5.58 -37.98 -1.34
N VAL A 145 -5.33 -38.72 -2.42
CA VAL A 145 -6.39 -39.40 -3.21
C VAL A 145 -7.08 -40.49 -2.40
N ALA A 146 -6.34 -41.25 -1.58
CA ALA A 146 -6.95 -42.24 -0.70
C ALA A 146 -7.83 -41.62 0.41
N GLN A 147 -7.51 -40.41 0.87
CA GLN A 147 -8.30 -39.70 1.88
C GLN A 147 -9.50 -38.94 1.33
N ASN A 148 -9.42 -38.44 0.08
CA ASN A 148 -10.42 -37.52 -0.48
C ASN A 148 -11.13 -38.06 -1.74
N GLY A 149 -10.78 -39.26 -2.22
CA GLY A 149 -11.20 -39.79 -3.52
C GLY A 149 -12.19 -40.96 -3.47
N ALA A 150 -13.02 -41.08 -2.43
CA ALA A 150 -14.15 -42.01 -2.41
C ALA A 150 -15.47 -41.24 -2.34
N GLY A 151 -16.04 -41.00 -3.53
CA GLY A 151 -17.34 -40.41 -3.79
C GLY A 151 -17.62 -40.43 -5.28
#